data_AF-A0A401RII2-F1
#
_entry.id   AF-A0A401RII2-F1
#
_cell.length_a   1.000
_cell.length_b   1.000
_cell.length_c   1.000
_cell.angle_alpha   90.00
_cell.angle_beta   90.00
_cell.angle_gamma   90.00
#
_symmetry.space_group_name_H-M   'P 1'
#
loop_
_entity.id
_entity.type
_entity.pdbx_description
1 polymer ?
#
loop_
_entity_poly.entity_id
_entity_poly.type
_entity_poly.pdbx_seq_one_letter_code
_entity_poly.pdbx_strand_id
1 'polypeptide(L)'
;MSKSLGNVIDPLDVIFGITLEGLHAQLLDSNLDPVEIERAKAGQKSDYPVGIPECGTDALRFALCAYTSQGRDINLDVNRILGYRHFCNKLWNATKFAIRGLGENFKPEGRAQYCWRNEELDRTVEFVMTIIRAIRSLRADYNLTKTKAGCYLSCSDEGTAAQLNPFSSYIQTLSSSKSVTFLVNEECPDGCAMVIASDRCTVHLMLKGLIDAEKEVTKLRAKQADVQKQIAKLREKISKADYSTKVPQKIQELDAEKLKQMETELQKVEEGIRNFEKMI
;
A
#
# COMPACT_ATOMS: atom_id res chain seq x y z
N MET A 1 -30.52 -0.20 17.61
CA MET A 1 -30.30 0.04 19.05
C MET A 1 -31.65 0.38 19.69
N SER A 2 -31.98 -0.24 20.84
CA SER A 2 -33.24 -0.02 21.57
C SER A 2 -32.99 0.04 23.08
N LYS A 3 -33.57 1.04 23.74
CA LYS A 3 -33.50 1.17 25.21
C LYS A 3 -34.11 -0.03 25.94
N SER A 4 -35.12 -0.68 25.36
CA SER A 4 -35.78 -1.85 25.96
C SER A 4 -34.94 -3.13 25.95
N LEU A 5 -33.88 -3.18 25.12
CA LEU A 5 -33.00 -4.34 24.98
C LEU A 5 -31.62 -4.12 25.62
N GLY A 6 -31.40 -2.98 26.26
CA GLY A 6 -30.11 -2.62 26.87
C GLY A 6 -28.93 -2.51 25.88
N ASN A 7 -29.19 -2.50 24.57
CA ASN A 7 -28.14 -2.44 23.53
C ASN A 7 -27.96 -1.02 22.95
N VAL A 8 -28.20 0.00 23.77
CA VAL A 8 -27.93 1.39 23.40
C VAL A 8 -26.49 1.72 23.76
N ILE A 9 -25.79 2.35 22.84
CA ILE A 9 -24.45 2.89 23.07
C ILE A 9 -24.60 4.41 23.15
N ASP A 10 -24.16 5.02 24.24
CA ASP A 10 -24.11 6.48 24.34
C ASP A 10 -23.02 7.01 23.39
N PRO A 11 -23.32 7.96 22.49
CA PRO A 11 -22.30 8.63 21.70
C PRO A 11 -21.13 9.18 22.53
N LEU A 12 -21.37 9.63 23.77
CA LEU A 12 -20.34 10.15 24.65
C LEU A 12 -19.34 9.07 25.09
N ASP A 13 -19.81 7.84 25.30
CA ASP A 13 -18.98 6.69 25.63
C ASP A 13 -18.04 6.32 24.47
N VAL A 14 -18.48 6.54 23.23
CA VAL A 14 -17.63 6.39 22.04
C VAL A 14 -16.66 7.56 21.90
N ILE A 15 -17.09 8.78 22.22
CA ILE A 15 -16.26 9.98 22.09
C ILE A 15 -15.13 9.98 23.12
N PHE A 16 -15.45 9.72 24.39
CA PHE A 16 -14.52 9.82 25.52
C PHE A 16 -13.96 8.48 25.98
N GLY A 17 -14.51 7.37 25.51
CA GLY A 17 -14.19 6.03 25.99
C GLY A 17 -14.89 5.72 27.30
N ILE A 18 -15.11 4.42 27.55
CA ILE A 18 -15.68 3.91 28.80
C ILE A 18 -15.17 2.49 29.06
N THR A 19 -14.93 2.14 30.32
CA THR A 19 -14.52 0.78 30.70
C THR A 19 -15.71 -0.18 30.63
N LEU A 20 -15.44 -1.49 30.59
CA LEU A 20 -16.50 -2.50 30.66
C LEU A 20 -17.31 -2.37 31.96
N GLU A 21 -16.65 -2.06 33.07
CA GLU A 21 -17.30 -1.81 34.36
C GLU A 21 -18.22 -0.59 34.31
N GLY A 22 -17.80 0.48 33.61
CA GLY A 22 -18.62 1.67 33.39
C GLY A 22 -19.88 1.37 32.59
N LEU A 23 -19.75 0.59 31.51
CA LEU A 23 -20.89 0.12 30.71
C LEU A 23 -21.88 -0.71 31.54
N HIS A 24 -21.36 -1.61 32.39
CA HIS A 24 -22.19 -2.39 33.30
C HIS A 24 -22.89 -1.52 34.34
N ALA A 25 -22.23 -0.49 34.87
CA ALA A 25 -22.82 0.42 35.85
C ALA A 25 -23.99 1.20 35.26
N GLN A 26 -23.89 1.66 34.00
CA GLN A 26 -24.99 2.32 33.30
C GLN A 26 -26.20 1.40 33.09
N LEU A 27 -25.99 0.09 32.86
CA LEU A 27 -27.09 -0.88 32.78
C LEU A 27 -27.78 -1.08 34.13
N LEU A 28 -27.02 -1.09 35.24
CA LEU A 28 -27.56 -1.24 36.59
C LEU A 28 -28.39 -0.03 37.05
N ASP A 29 -28.05 1.17 36.57
CA ASP A 29 -28.81 2.40 36.84
C ASP A 29 -30.06 2.55 35.95
N SER A 30 -30.26 1.61 35.01
CA SER A 30 -31.37 1.66 34.07
C SER A 30 -32.65 0.98 34.61
N ASN A 31 -33.80 1.34 34.05
CA ASN A 31 -35.09 0.70 34.36
C ASN A 31 -35.32 -0.62 33.60
N LEU A 32 -34.26 -1.35 33.26
CA LEU A 32 -34.35 -2.63 32.55
C LEU A 32 -34.78 -3.76 33.49
N ASP A 33 -35.49 -4.75 32.93
CA ASP A 33 -35.77 -5.99 33.65
C ASP A 33 -34.44 -6.72 33.97
N PRO A 34 -34.31 -7.36 35.14
CA PRO A 34 -33.10 -8.09 35.52
C PRO A 34 -32.63 -9.11 34.47
N VAL A 35 -33.55 -9.75 33.73
CA VAL A 35 -33.21 -10.70 32.67
C VAL A 35 -32.54 -10.01 31.48
N GLU A 36 -33.04 -8.84 31.08
CA GLU A 36 -32.46 -8.05 30.00
C GLU A 36 -31.13 -7.42 30.41
N ILE A 37 -30.94 -7.06 31.68
CA ILE A 37 -29.64 -6.60 32.20
C ILE A 37 -28.56 -7.66 32.02
N GLU A 38 -28.81 -8.91 32.42
CA GLU A 38 -27.82 -9.98 32.31
C GLU A 38 -27.51 -10.32 30.84
N ARG A 39 -28.53 -10.27 29.96
CA ARG A 39 -28.34 -10.42 28.52
C ARG A 39 -27.51 -9.29 27.92
N ALA A 40 -27.78 -8.04 28.30
CA ALA A 40 -27.06 -6.87 27.82
C ALA A 40 -25.59 -6.87 28.29
N LYS A 41 -25.32 -7.25 29.55
CA LYS A 41 -23.94 -7.43 30.06
C LYS A 41 -23.17 -8.48 29.27
N ALA A 42 -23.79 -9.62 28.98
CA ALA A 42 -23.16 -10.66 28.17
C ALA A 42 -22.83 -10.16 26.75
N GLY A 43 -23.73 -9.38 26.15
CA GLY A 43 -23.50 -8.70 24.86
C GLY A 43 -22.35 -7.69 24.92
N GLN A 44 -22.38 -6.76 25.87
CA GLN A 44 -21.32 -5.77 26.07
C GLN A 44 -19.95 -6.41 26.30
N LYS A 45 -19.89 -7.50 27.08
CA LYS A 45 -18.63 -8.24 27.30
C LYS A 45 -18.12 -8.94 26.05
N SER A 46 -19.03 -9.42 25.19
CA SER A 46 -18.67 -10.01 23.90
C SER A 46 -18.15 -8.96 22.91
N ASP A 47 -18.85 -7.84 22.80
CA ASP A 47 -18.56 -6.81 21.81
C ASP A 47 -17.41 -5.88 22.24
N TYR A 48 -17.32 -5.61 23.54
CA TYR A 48 -16.40 -4.66 24.18
C TYR A 48 -15.71 -5.28 25.40
N PRO A 49 -14.88 -6.34 25.22
CA PRO A 49 -14.29 -7.08 26.35
C PRO A 49 -13.41 -6.24 27.27
N VAL A 50 -12.91 -5.10 26.79
CA VAL A 50 -12.09 -4.13 27.55
C VAL A 50 -12.77 -2.76 27.67
N GLY A 51 -14.06 -2.67 27.34
CA GLY A 51 -14.77 -1.40 27.17
C GLY A 51 -14.63 -0.79 25.78
N ILE A 52 -15.17 0.41 25.61
CA ILE A 52 -15.13 1.18 24.37
C ILE A 52 -13.92 2.12 24.42
N PRO A 53 -13.00 2.06 23.44
CA PRO A 53 -11.88 2.98 23.38
C PRO A 53 -12.34 4.41 23.03
N GLU A 54 -11.60 5.39 23.50
CA GLU A 54 -11.81 6.80 23.15
C GLU A 54 -11.60 7.00 21.63
N CYS A 55 -12.68 7.26 20.90
CA CYS A 55 -12.63 7.49 19.46
C CYS A 55 -12.57 8.99 19.10
N GLY A 56 -13.25 9.83 19.87
CA GLY A 56 -13.41 11.27 19.58
C GLY A 56 -14.55 11.60 18.61
N THR A 57 -15.00 12.85 18.66
CA THR A 57 -16.20 13.34 17.96
C THR A 57 -16.12 13.23 16.44
N ASP A 58 -15.00 13.65 15.83
CA ASP A 58 -14.85 13.63 14.38
C ASP A 58 -14.81 12.21 13.81
N ALA A 59 -14.19 11.27 14.54
CA ALA A 59 -14.14 9.87 14.15
C ALA A 59 -15.55 9.26 14.12
N LEU A 60 -16.36 9.53 15.16
CA LEU A 60 -17.76 9.09 15.22
C LEU A 60 -18.58 9.68 14.08
N ARG A 61 -18.49 10.99 13.85
CA ARG A 61 -19.21 11.66 12.76
C ARG A 61 -18.83 11.09 11.39
N PHE A 62 -17.53 10.93 11.15
CA PHE A 62 -17.02 10.39 9.89
C PHE A 62 -17.50 8.95 9.67
N ALA A 63 -17.51 8.12 10.72
CA ALA A 63 -18.04 6.76 10.66
C ALA A 63 -19.50 6.73 10.25
N LEU A 64 -20.35 7.51 10.92
CA LEU A 64 -21.79 7.59 10.64
C LEU A 64 -22.05 8.08 9.21
N CYS A 65 -21.32 9.11 8.75
CA CYS A 65 -21.40 9.57 7.36
C CYS A 65 -20.94 8.50 6.36
N ALA A 66 -19.93 7.70 6.67
CA ALA A 66 -19.49 6.62 5.79
C ALA A 66 -20.53 5.49 5.71
N TYR A 67 -21.26 5.21 6.80
CA TYR A 67 -22.30 4.20 6.83
C TYR A 67 -23.56 4.56 6.03
N THR A 68 -23.84 5.85 5.78
CA THR A 68 -25.01 6.26 4.96
C THR A 68 -24.93 5.74 3.52
N SER A 69 -23.73 5.32 3.06
CA SER A 69 -23.55 4.66 1.76
C SER A 69 -24.09 3.22 1.70
N GLN A 70 -24.32 2.55 2.84
CA GLN A 70 -24.63 1.11 2.93
C GLN A 70 -26.12 0.79 3.07
N GLY A 71 -26.99 1.79 3.26
CA GLY A 71 -28.45 1.61 3.34
C GLY A 71 -29.09 2.29 4.56
N ARG A 72 -30.33 1.88 4.88
CA ARG A 72 -31.14 2.46 5.98
C ARG A 72 -30.73 1.98 7.37
N ASP A 73 -30.28 0.74 7.49
CA ASP A 73 -29.84 0.14 8.75
C ASP A 73 -28.32 0.13 8.86
N ILE A 74 -27.80 0.52 10.03
CA ILE A 74 -26.36 0.61 10.29
C ILE A 74 -26.00 -0.44 11.34
N ASN A 75 -25.15 -1.39 10.97
CA ASN A 75 -24.45 -2.24 11.93
C ASN A 75 -23.22 -1.49 12.46
N LEU A 76 -23.34 -0.86 13.62
CA LEU A 76 -22.32 0.01 14.19
C LEU A 76 -21.16 -0.82 14.75
N ASP A 77 -19.96 -0.62 14.21
CA ASP A 77 -18.72 -1.25 14.68
C ASP A 77 -17.77 -0.18 15.24
N VAL A 78 -17.51 -0.25 16.55
CA VAL A 78 -16.62 0.68 17.25
C VAL A 78 -15.18 0.59 16.72
N ASN A 79 -14.72 -0.58 16.26
CA ASN A 79 -13.38 -0.72 15.70
C ASN A 79 -13.23 0.07 14.41
N ARG A 80 -14.30 0.18 13.61
CA ARG A 80 -14.33 1.05 12.43
C ARG A 80 -14.21 2.53 12.82
N ILE A 81 -14.87 2.94 13.90
CA ILE A 81 -14.77 4.31 14.43
C ILE A 81 -13.34 4.59 14.91
N LEU A 82 -12.73 3.64 15.63
CA LEU A 82 -11.33 3.73 16.05
C LEU A 82 -10.38 3.86 14.84
N GLY A 83 -10.64 3.11 13.76
CA GLY A 83 -9.94 3.29 12.49
C GLY A 83 -10.03 4.72 11.95
N TYR A 84 -11.19 5.36 12.05
CA TYR A 84 -11.35 6.77 11.66
C TYR A 84 -10.67 7.75 12.61
N ARG A 85 -10.50 7.43 13.90
CA ARG A 85 -9.62 8.22 14.79
C ARG A 85 -8.19 8.25 14.26
N HIS A 86 -7.66 7.10 13.82
CA HIS A 86 -6.33 7.05 13.21
C HIS A 86 -6.26 7.86 11.91
N PHE A 87 -7.32 7.86 11.10
CA PHE A 87 -7.43 8.72 9.92
C PHE A 87 -7.44 10.22 10.29
N CYS A 88 -8.25 10.65 11.25
CA CYS A 88 -8.26 12.03 11.74
C CYS A 88 -6.87 12.45 12.27
N ASN A 89 -6.20 11.57 13.03
CA ASN A 89 -4.83 11.81 13.47
C ASN A 89 -3.84 11.92 12.29
N LYS A 90 -4.03 11.15 11.22
CA LYS A 90 -3.22 11.26 10.01
C LYS A 90 -3.41 12.61 9.32
N LEU A 91 -4.66 13.09 9.22
CA LEU A 91 -4.96 14.44 8.72
C LEU A 91 -4.29 15.52 9.58
N TRP A 92 -4.41 15.44 10.90
CA TRP A 92 -3.75 16.38 11.81
C TRP A 92 -2.23 16.41 11.60
N ASN A 93 -1.59 15.25 11.49
CA ASN A 93 -0.15 15.16 11.24
C ASN A 93 0.24 15.76 9.87
N ALA A 94 -0.56 15.50 8.83
CA ALA A 94 -0.33 16.07 7.50
C ALA A 94 -0.46 17.60 7.50
N THR A 95 -1.51 18.13 8.12
CA THR A 95 -1.73 19.57 8.27
C THR A 95 -0.61 20.22 9.09
N LYS A 96 -0.22 19.61 10.22
CA LYS A 96 0.88 20.09 11.05
C LYS A 96 2.21 20.11 10.30
N PHE A 97 2.49 19.09 9.50
CA PHE A 97 3.67 19.05 8.64
C PHE A 97 3.64 20.16 7.58
N ALA A 98 2.50 20.32 6.88
CA ALA A 98 2.34 21.35 5.86
C ALA A 98 2.50 22.77 6.43
N ILE A 99 1.80 23.10 7.53
CA ILE A 99 1.88 24.43 8.17
C ILE A 99 3.32 24.79 8.55
N ARG A 100 4.11 23.82 9.02
CA ARG A 100 5.53 24.04 9.32
C ARG A 100 6.36 24.44 8.09
N GLY A 101 5.98 23.94 6.90
CA GLY A 101 6.68 24.25 5.65
C GLY A 101 6.26 25.56 4.99
N LEU A 102 5.10 26.12 5.35
CA LEU A 102 4.55 27.32 4.72
C LEU A 102 5.20 28.62 5.24
N GLY A 103 5.78 28.58 6.45
CA GLY A 103 6.39 29.76 7.09
C GLY A 103 5.39 30.64 7.82
N GLU A 104 5.87 31.46 8.76
CA GLU A 104 5.02 32.24 9.69
C GLU A 104 4.14 33.30 8.99
N ASN A 105 4.57 33.76 7.81
CA ASN A 105 3.89 34.82 7.06
C ASN A 105 2.98 34.29 5.94
N PHE A 106 2.77 32.97 5.84
CA PHE A 106 1.91 32.41 4.81
C PHE A 106 0.46 32.90 4.96
N LYS A 107 -0.08 33.46 3.88
CA LYS A 107 -1.49 33.82 3.77
C LYS A 107 -2.09 33.04 2.62
N PRO A 108 -3.09 32.17 2.85
CA PRO A 108 -3.71 31.41 1.77
C PRO A 108 -4.42 32.38 0.82
N GLU A 109 -4.24 32.18 -0.48
CA GLU A 109 -4.99 32.89 -1.51
C GLU A 109 -6.47 32.46 -1.47
N GLY A 110 -7.36 33.34 -1.95
CA GLY A 110 -8.80 33.11 -1.88
C GLY A 110 -9.27 31.87 -2.67
N ARG A 111 -10.42 31.29 -2.28
CA ARG A 111 -11.01 30.07 -2.88
C ARG A 111 -11.17 30.10 -4.42
N ALA A 112 -11.21 31.27 -5.03
CA ALA A 112 -11.39 31.41 -6.48
C ALA A 112 -10.21 30.87 -7.31
N GLN A 113 -9.03 30.72 -6.72
CA GLN A 113 -7.80 30.31 -7.42
C GLN A 113 -7.59 28.80 -7.49
N TYR A 114 -8.31 28.02 -6.67
CA TYR A 114 -8.20 26.56 -6.64
C TYR A 114 -9.55 25.93 -6.99
N CYS A 115 -9.69 25.45 -8.23
CA CYS A 115 -10.88 24.71 -8.63
C CYS A 115 -10.98 23.41 -7.83
N TRP A 116 -12.20 22.96 -7.53
CA TRP A 116 -12.46 21.71 -6.81
C TRP A 116 -11.82 20.49 -7.50
N ARG A 117 -11.71 20.54 -8.84
CA ARG A 117 -11.14 19.45 -9.64
C ARG A 117 -10.53 20.00 -10.93
N ASN A 118 -9.38 19.45 -11.30
CA ASN A 118 -8.75 19.67 -12.59
C ASN A 118 -8.31 18.31 -13.17
N GLU A 119 -9.09 17.78 -14.10
CA GLU A 119 -8.85 16.43 -14.63
C GLU A 119 -7.55 16.30 -15.43
N GLU A 120 -7.10 17.38 -16.07
CA GLU A 120 -5.83 17.37 -16.81
C GLU A 120 -4.63 17.31 -15.86
N LEU A 121 -4.69 18.08 -14.78
CA LEU A 121 -3.70 18.00 -13.71
C LEU A 121 -3.74 16.62 -13.03
N ASP A 122 -4.93 16.08 -12.73
CA ASP A 122 -5.09 14.75 -12.16
C ASP A 122 -4.41 13.68 -13.04
N ARG A 123 -4.66 13.70 -14.36
CA ARG A 123 -4.01 12.79 -15.33
C ARG A 123 -2.49 12.97 -15.35
N THR A 124 -2.01 14.21 -15.29
CA THR A 124 -0.58 14.52 -15.30
C THR A 124 0.10 14.01 -14.03
N VAL A 125 -0.50 14.26 -12.86
CA VAL A 125 0.03 13.79 -11.57
C VAL A 125 -0.01 12.27 -11.49
N GLU A 126 -1.06 11.61 -11.96
CA GLU A 126 -1.12 10.14 -11.98
C GLU A 126 -0.03 9.54 -12.90
N PHE A 127 0.22 10.19 -14.04
CA PHE A 127 1.32 9.79 -14.92
C PHE A 127 2.69 9.96 -14.24
N VAL A 128 2.94 11.09 -13.58
CA VAL A 128 4.15 11.32 -12.78
C VAL A 128 4.29 10.29 -11.65
N MET A 129 3.20 9.96 -10.96
CA MET A 129 3.19 8.94 -9.91
C MET A 129 3.50 7.54 -10.45
N THR A 130 3.03 7.22 -11.66
CA THR A 130 3.36 5.97 -12.36
C THR A 130 4.86 5.85 -12.62
N ILE A 131 5.49 6.93 -13.11
CA ILE A 131 6.94 7.00 -13.29
C ILE A 131 7.68 6.84 -11.96
N ILE A 132 7.26 7.54 -10.90
CA ILE A 132 7.88 7.42 -9.56
C ILE A 132 7.78 5.99 -9.03
N ARG A 133 6.62 5.34 -9.16
CA ARG A 133 6.42 3.95 -8.74
C ARG A 133 7.32 3.00 -9.53
N ALA A 134 7.44 3.19 -10.86
CA ALA A 134 8.32 2.41 -11.71
C ALA A 134 9.79 2.54 -11.28
N ILE A 135 10.28 3.77 -11.04
CA ILE A 135 11.64 4.00 -10.56
C ILE A 135 11.86 3.34 -9.19
N ARG A 136 10.91 3.46 -8.26
CA ARG A 136 11.03 2.87 -6.91
C ARG A 136 11.01 1.35 -6.95
N SER A 137 10.18 0.75 -7.81
CA SER A 137 10.16 -0.70 -8.04
C SER A 137 11.50 -1.16 -8.57
N LEU A 138 12.02 -0.51 -9.61
CA LEU A 138 13.30 -0.84 -10.21
C LEU A 138 14.44 -0.73 -9.18
N ARG A 139 14.44 0.34 -8.37
CA ARG A 139 15.41 0.48 -7.26
C ARG A 139 15.32 -0.66 -6.25
N ALA A 140 14.12 -1.16 -5.95
CA ALA A 140 13.93 -2.28 -5.04
C ALA A 140 14.46 -3.59 -5.64
N ASP A 141 14.20 -3.83 -6.93
CA ASP A 141 14.67 -5.01 -7.66
C ASP A 141 16.22 -5.10 -7.63
N TYR A 142 16.88 -3.96 -7.71
CA TYR A 142 18.34 -3.83 -7.64
C TYR A 142 18.89 -3.55 -6.24
N ASN A 143 18.06 -3.69 -5.18
CA ASN A 143 18.44 -3.50 -3.77
C ASN A 143 19.06 -2.11 -3.44
N LEU A 144 18.72 -1.08 -4.20
CA LEU A 144 19.19 0.30 -4.01
C LEU A 144 18.36 1.00 -2.92
N THR A 145 18.55 0.60 -1.66
CA THR A 145 17.79 1.15 -0.52
C THR A 145 18.27 2.53 -0.09
N LYS A 146 19.60 2.73 0.00
CA LYS A 146 20.21 4.00 0.47
C LYS A 146 20.95 4.76 -0.62
N THR A 147 21.41 4.06 -1.66
CA THR A 147 22.22 4.64 -2.73
C THR A 147 21.32 5.31 -3.77
N LYS A 148 21.55 6.60 -4.00
CA LYS A 148 20.85 7.34 -5.06
C LYS A 148 21.49 7.03 -6.41
N ALA A 149 20.67 6.71 -7.40
CA ALA A 149 21.09 6.43 -8.77
C ALA A 149 20.65 7.56 -9.71
N GLY A 150 21.40 7.81 -10.77
CA GLY A 150 20.96 8.70 -11.85
C GLY A 150 19.78 8.07 -12.59
N CYS A 151 18.77 8.86 -12.91
CA CYS A 151 17.59 8.41 -13.65
C CYS A 151 17.49 9.19 -14.97
N TYR A 152 17.24 8.48 -16.05
CA TYR A 152 16.95 9.04 -17.36
C TYR A 152 15.52 8.65 -17.76
N LEU A 153 14.75 9.61 -18.26
CA LEU A 153 13.38 9.42 -18.71
C LEU A 153 13.37 9.57 -20.22
N SER A 154 13.27 8.46 -20.94
CA SER A 154 13.13 8.46 -22.39
C SER A 154 11.68 8.74 -22.74
N CYS A 155 11.40 9.94 -23.22
CA CYS A 155 10.07 10.37 -23.63
C CYS A 155 9.85 10.09 -25.12
N SER A 156 8.62 9.75 -25.49
CA SER A 156 8.23 9.50 -26.89
C SER A 156 8.35 10.73 -27.78
N ASP A 157 8.18 11.91 -27.20
CA ASP A 157 8.10 13.19 -27.90
C ASP A 157 8.44 14.37 -26.96
N GLU A 158 8.72 15.53 -27.55
CA GLU A 158 9.02 16.76 -26.82
C GLU A 158 7.86 17.24 -25.94
N GLY A 159 6.61 16.98 -26.35
CA GLY A 159 5.42 17.34 -25.58
C GLY A 159 5.32 16.57 -24.27
N THR A 160 5.61 15.28 -24.30
CA THR A 160 5.70 14.44 -23.09
C THR A 160 6.81 14.93 -22.15
N ALA A 161 7.98 15.27 -22.69
CA ALA A 161 9.07 15.83 -21.88
C ALA A 161 8.67 17.19 -21.26
N ALA A 162 8.04 18.08 -22.03
CA ALA A 162 7.55 19.36 -21.53
C ALA A 162 6.47 19.21 -20.44
N GLN A 163 5.60 18.20 -20.54
CA GLN A 163 4.60 17.88 -19.53
C GLN A 163 5.23 17.43 -18.20
N LEU A 164 6.32 16.66 -18.26
CA LEU A 164 6.99 16.09 -17.08
C LEU A 164 8.03 17.02 -16.44
N ASN A 165 8.65 17.89 -17.23
CA ASN A 165 9.75 18.75 -16.78
C ASN A 165 9.42 19.61 -15.53
N PRO A 166 8.22 20.22 -15.40
CA PRO A 166 7.81 20.94 -14.18
C PRO A 166 7.82 20.08 -12.92
N PHE A 167 7.73 18.76 -13.05
CA PHE A 167 7.71 17.80 -11.95
C PHE A 167 9.05 17.11 -11.68
N SER A 168 10.11 17.48 -12.40
CA SER A 168 11.44 16.86 -12.30
C SER A 168 11.98 16.77 -10.87
N SER A 169 11.85 17.84 -10.09
CA SER A 169 12.28 17.90 -8.67
C SER A 169 11.47 16.96 -7.76
N TYR A 170 10.16 16.83 -8.01
CA TYR A 170 9.29 15.90 -7.30
C TYR A 170 9.64 14.46 -7.67
N ILE A 171 9.84 14.16 -8.95
CA ILE A 171 10.27 12.84 -9.41
C ILE A 171 11.59 12.47 -8.75
N GLN A 172 12.59 13.35 -8.79
CA GLN A 172 13.90 13.13 -8.17
C GLN A 172 13.77 12.81 -6.67
N THR A 173 12.99 13.62 -5.94
CA THR A 173 12.82 13.50 -4.49
C THR A 173 12.06 12.24 -4.11
N LEU A 174 10.88 12.03 -4.70
CA LEU A 174 9.97 10.93 -4.34
C LEU A 174 10.47 9.56 -4.83
N SER A 175 11.27 9.53 -5.89
CA SER A 175 11.96 8.31 -6.34
C SER A 175 13.30 8.06 -5.64
N SER A 176 13.79 9.01 -4.83
CA SER A 176 15.14 8.96 -4.22
C SER A 176 16.26 8.81 -5.25
N SER A 177 16.13 9.49 -6.39
CA SER A 177 17.13 9.52 -7.46
C SER A 177 18.18 10.61 -7.21
N LYS A 178 19.39 10.41 -7.76
CA LYS A 178 20.48 11.39 -7.69
C LYS A 178 20.20 12.57 -8.61
N SER A 179 19.72 12.28 -9.81
CA SER A 179 19.32 13.23 -10.85
C SER A 179 18.20 12.62 -11.68
N VAL A 180 17.44 13.48 -12.37
CA VAL A 180 16.45 13.09 -13.38
C VAL A 180 16.76 13.87 -14.64
N THR A 181 17.06 13.17 -15.74
CA THR A 181 17.38 13.76 -17.04
C THR A 181 16.36 13.25 -18.06
N PHE A 182 15.82 14.13 -18.90
CA PHE A 182 14.90 13.75 -19.97
C PHE A 182 15.69 13.49 -21.25
N LEU A 183 15.34 12.42 -21.95
CA LEU A 183 15.91 12.04 -23.24
C LEU A 183 14.77 12.04 -24.27
N VAL A 184 14.96 12.76 -25.38
CA VAL A 184 14.01 12.79 -26.51
C VAL A 184 14.81 12.53 -27.77
N ASN A 185 14.55 11.41 -28.45
CA ASN A 185 15.32 10.96 -29.61
C ASN A 185 16.84 10.82 -29.35
N GLU A 186 17.25 10.69 -28.08
CA GLU A 186 18.62 10.49 -27.66
C GLU A 186 18.85 9.07 -27.17
N GLU A 187 20.07 8.55 -27.34
CA GLU A 187 20.43 7.23 -26.84
C GLU A 187 20.63 7.24 -25.33
N CYS A 188 20.13 6.18 -24.67
CA CYS A 188 20.35 5.99 -23.24
C CYS A 188 21.82 5.62 -22.97
N PRO A 189 22.45 6.23 -21.94
CA PRO A 189 23.79 5.82 -21.52
C PRO A 189 23.87 4.32 -21.16
N ASP A 190 24.99 3.68 -21.49
CA ASP A 190 25.26 2.28 -21.17
C ASP A 190 25.25 2.02 -19.66
N GLY A 191 24.82 0.80 -19.28
CA GLY A 191 24.78 0.37 -17.89
C GLY A 191 23.54 0.85 -17.11
N CYS A 192 22.47 1.21 -17.82
CA CYS A 192 21.17 1.47 -17.23
C CYS A 192 20.27 0.22 -17.25
N ALA A 193 19.56 -0.01 -16.13
CA ALA A 193 18.40 -0.88 -16.15
C ALA A 193 17.18 -0.13 -16.72
N MET A 194 16.35 -0.80 -17.51
CA MET A 194 15.21 -0.19 -18.19
C MET A 194 13.90 -0.77 -17.65
N VAL A 195 12.89 0.09 -17.49
CA VAL A 195 11.50 -0.31 -17.25
C VAL A 195 10.55 0.63 -18.00
N ILE A 196 9.56 0.09 -18.67
CA ILE A 196 8.54 0.87 -19.38
C ILE A 196 7.53 1.35 -18.33
N ALA A 197 7.42 2.67 -18.14
CA ALA A 197 6.43 3.25 -17.21
C ALA A 197 5.09 3.50 -17.90
N SER A 198 5.12 3.91 -19.17
CA SER A 198 3.97 3.96 -20.07
C SER A 198 4.41 3.85 -21.53
N ASP A 199 3.45 3.81 -22.44
CA ASP A 199 3.65 3.98 -23.89
C ASP A 199 4.41 5.25 -24.28
N ARG A 200 4.33 6.29 -23.46
CA ARG A 200 4.97 7.61 -23.69
C ARG A 200 6.29 7.80 -22.96
N CYS A 201 6.62 6.97 -21.97
CA CYS A 201 7.83 7.17 -21.16
C CYS A 201 8.43 5.84 -20.68
N THR A 202 9.72 5.68 -20.99
CA THR A 202 10.55 4.60 -20.48
C THR A 202 11.54 5.15 -19.45
N VAL A 203 11.66 4.46 -18.32
CA VAL A 203 12.56 4.80 -17.22
C VAL A 203 13.85 4.02 -17.39
N HIS A 204 14.98 4.71 -17.29
CA HIS A 204 16.31 4.13 -17.30
C HIS A 204 17.06 4.53 -16.02
N LEU A 205 17.52 3.56 -15.25
CA LEU A 205 18.20 3.78 -13.98
C LEU A 205 19.67 3.39 -14.11
N MET A 206 20.57 4.34 -13.89
CA MET A 206 22.02 4.12 -13.98
C MET A 206 22.51 3.25 -12.83
N LEU A 207 22.97 2.03 -13.15
CA LEU A 207 23.47 1.06 -12.18
C LEU A 207 24.99 0.90 -12.22
N LYS A 208 25.62 1.24 -13.35
CA LYS A 208 27.06 1.16 -13.51
C LYS A 208 27.79 1.94 -12.40
N GLY A 209 28.67 1.25 -11.68
CA GLY A 209 29.43 1.82 -10.57
C GLY A 209 28.67 1.91 -9.23
N LEU A 210 27.38 1.53 -9.17
CA LEU A 210 26.62 1.46 -7.92
C LEU A 210 26.39 0.04 -7.41
N ILE A 211 26.50 -0.95 -8.32
CA ILE A 211 26.26 -2.36 -8.03
C ILE A 211 27.44 -3.17 -8.55
N ASP A 212 27.85 -4.15 -7.75
CA ASP A 212 28.77 -5.21 -8.16
C ASP A 212 27.96 -6.28 -8.92
N ALA A 213 27.89 -6.12 -10.24
CA ALA A 213 27.10 -6.98 -11.12
C ALA A 213 27.59 -8.44 -11.07
N GLU A 214 28.91 -8.68 -11.00
CA GLU A 214 29.48 -10.03 -10.92
C GLU A 214 29.05 -10.75 -9.64
N LYS A 215 29.07 -10.03 -8.50
CA LYS A 215 28.62 -10.59 -7.22
C LYS A 215 27.12 -10.89 -7.23
N GLU A 216 26.30 -10.02 -7.82
CA GLU A 216 24.84 -10.25 -7.87
C GLU A 216 24.49 -11.38 -8.86
N VAL A 217 25.18 -11.49 -10.00
CA VAL A 217 25.07 -12.64 -10.91
C VAL A 217 25.42 -13.94 -10.19
N THR A 218 26.51 -13.97 -9.42
CA THR A 218 26.92 -15.16 -8.65
C THR A 218 25.84 -15.58 -7.64
N LYS A 219 25.26 -14.62 -6.92
CA LYS A 219 24.17 -14.85 -5.96
C LYS A 219 22.89 -15.32 -6.64
N LEU A 220 22.52 -14.73 -7.77
CA LEU A 220 21.34 -15.13 -8.53
C LEU A 220 21.50 -16.52 -9.15
N ARG A 221 22.69 -16.88 -9.65
CA ARG A 221 22.98 -18.25 -10.13
C ARG A 221 22.87 -19.29 -9.01
N ALA A 222 23.32 -18.96 -7.79
CA ALA A 222 23.12 -19.83 -6.64
C ALA A 222 21.62 -20.03 -6.31
N LYS A 223 20.83 -18.94 -6.36
CA LYS A 223 19.37 -19.01 -6.19
C LYS A 223 18.69 -19.80 -7.31
N GLN A 224 19.11 -19.59 -8.57
CA GLN A 224 18.62 -20.32 -9.74
C GLN A 224 18.80 -21.83 -9.55
N ALA A 225 20.00 -22.25 -9.12
CA ALA A 225 20.30 -23.66 -8.87
C ALA A 225 19.43 -24.26 -7.75
N ASP A 226 19.17 -23.52 -6.67
CA ASP A 226 18.31 -24.00 -5.59
C ASP A 226 16.84 -24.12 -6.03
N VAL A 227 16.28 -23.10 -6.70
CA VAL A 227 14.91 -23.12 -7.23
C VAL A 227 14.75 -24.25 -8.25
N GLN A 228 15.71 -24.42 -9.17
CA GLN A 228 15.71 -25.54 -10.13
C GLN A 228 15.71 -26.91 -9.41
N LYS A 229 16.49 -27.06 -8.34
CA LYS A 229 16.51 -28.29 -7.54
C LYS A 229 15.17 -28.55 -6.84
N GLN A 230 14.52 -27.50 -6.33
CA GLN A 230 13.19 -27.61 -5.72
C GLN A 230 12.12 -27.99 -6.74
N ILE A 231 12.14 -27.37 -7.93
CA ILE A 231 11.26 -27.71 -9.06
C ILE A 231 11.47 -29.16 -9.49
N ALA A 232 12.72 -29.61 -9.64
CA ALA A 232 13.03 -30.98 -10.03
C ALA A 232 12.46 -32.00 -9.04
N LYS A 233 12.63 -31.76 -7.73
CA LYS A 233 12.06 -32.61 -6.66
C LYS A 233 10.52 -32.65 -6.71
N LEU A 234 9.88 -31.51 -6.94
CA LEU A 234 8.42 -31.43 -7.00
C LEU A 234 7.87 -32.13 -8.25
N ARG A 235 8.52 -31.93 -9.41
CA ARG A 235 8.20 -32.65 -10.65
C ARG A 235 8.40 -34.16 -10.51
N GLU A 236 9.46 -34.60 -9.84
CA GLU A 236 9.69 -36.03 -9.56
C GLU A 236 8.57 -36.61 -8.67
N LYS A 237 8.12 -35.88 -7.64
CA LYS A 237 6.99 -36.29 -6.79
C LYS A 237 5.70 -36.45 -7.60
N ILE A 238 5.41 -35.49 -8.48
CA ILE A 238 4.21 -35.47 -9.34
C ILE A 238 4.27 -36.57 -10.41
N SER A 239 5.47 -36.88 -10.94
CA SER A 239 5.67 -37.87 -12.01
C SER A 239 5.55 -39.34 -11.54
N LYS A 240 5.46 -39.60 -10.23
CA LYS A 240 5.30 -40.98 -9.72
C LYS A 240 3.92 -41.51 -10.07
N ALA A 241 3.85 -42.74 -10.61
CA ALA A 241 2.60 -43.36 -11.06
C ALA A 241 1.52 -43.47 -9.95
N ASP A 242 1.94 -43.58 -8.69
CA ASP A 242 1.08 -43.66 -7.51
C ASP A 242 0.51 -42.30 -7.06
N TYR A 243 0.98 -41.18 -7.64
CA TYR A 243 0.66 -39.84 -7.17
C TYR A 243 -0.82 -39.50 -7.37
N SER A 244 -1.36 -39.79 -8.56
CA SER A 244 -2.76 -39.49 -8.90
C SER A 244 -3.77 -40.33 -8.12
N THR A 245 -3.36 -41.51 -7.63
CA THR A 245 -4.23 -42.45 -6.91
C THR A 245 -4.14 -42.33 -5.39
N LYS A 246 -2.96 -42.02 -4.84
CA LYS A 246 -2.75 -41.91 -3.37
C LYS A 246 -2.89 -40.50 -2.82
N VAL A 247 -2.78 -39.46 -3.64
CA VAL A 247 -2.76 -38.06 -3.15
C VAL A 247 -4.13 -37.41 -3.35
N PRO A 248 -4.74 -36.82 -2.30
CA PRO A 248 -6.03 -36.13 -2.42
C PRO A 248 -5.99 -34.97 -3.43
N GLN A 249 -7.08 -34.73 -4.14
CA GLN A 249 -7.21 -33.68 -5.15
C GLN A 249 -6.77 -32.28 -4.66
N LYS A 250 -7.16 -31.92 -3.43
CA LYS A 250 -6.76 -30.64 -2.80
C LYS A 250 -5.24 -30.47 -2.70
N ILE A 251 -4.49 -31.55 -2.46
CA ILE A 251 -3.02 -31.52 -2.38
C ILE A 251 -2.41 -31.47 -3.79
N GLN A 252 -3.04 -32.12 -4.78
CA GLN A 252 -2.60 -32.04 -6.17
C GLN A 252 -2.72 -30.62 -6.73
N GLU A 253 -3.82 -29.93 -6.43
CA GLU A 253 -4.04 -28.53 -6.78
C GLU A 253 -3.00 -27.61 -6.11
N LEU A 254 -2.72 -27.83 -4.82
CA LEU A 254 -1.68 -27.08 -4.10
C LEU A 254 -0.27 -27.31 -4.66
N ASP A 255 0.09 -28.55 -4.99
CA ASP A 255 1.39 -28.87 -5.58
C ASP A 255 1.53 -28.28 -7.00
N ALA A 256 0.44 -28.26 -7.79
CA ALA A 256 0.41 -27.62 -9.11
C ALA A 256 0.53 -26.09 -9.01
N GLU A 257 -0.20 -25.45 -8.09
CA GLU A 257 -0.10 -24.02 -7.80
C GLU A 257 1.33 -23.65 -7.37
N LYS A 258 1.92 -24.45 -6.47
CA LYS A 258 3.30 -24.26 -6.00
C LYS A 258 4.32 -24.41 -7.12
N LEU A 259 4.16 -25.41 -7.99
CA LEU A 259 5.03 -25.60 -9.16
C LEU A 259 5.00 -24.37 -10.07
N LYS A 260 3.79 -23.87 -10.40
CA LYS A 260 3.61 -22.67 -11.22
C LYS A 260 4.25 -21.42 -10.59
N GLN A 261 4.12 -21.26 -9.28
CA GLN A 261 4.77 -20.16 -8.54
C GLN A 261 6.30 -20.24 -8.63
N MET A 262 6.88 -21.43 -8.43
CA MET A 262 8.33 -21.64 -8.52
C MET A 262 8.87 -21.45 -9.94
N GLU A 263 8.14 -21.88 -10.97
CA GLU A 263 8.52 -21.67 -12.38
C GLU A 263 8.51 -20.18 -12.74
N THR A 264 7.51 -19.44 -12.24
CA THR A 264 7.45 -17.98 -12.41
C THR A 264 8.61 -17.30 -11.68
N GLU A 265 8.97 -17.75 -10.48
CA GLU A 265 10.15 -17.25 -9.76
C GLU A 265 11.44 -17.54 -10.53
N LEU A 266 11.59 -18.74 -11.10
CA LEU A 266 12.77 -19.12 -11.88
C LEU A 266 12.93 -18.22 -13.11
N GLN A 267 11.85 -17.95 -13.85
CA GLN A 267 11.89 -17.03 -15.00
C GLN A 267 12.35 -15.63 -14.59
N LYS A 268 11.87 -15.11 -13.46
CA LYS A 268 12.31 -13.80 -12.94
C LYS A 268 13.79 -13.79 -12.56
N VAL A 269 14.30 -14.86 -11.96
CA VAL A 269 15.73 -14.99 -11.62
C VAL A 269 16.58 -15.02 -12.89
N GLU A 270 16.15 -15.75 -13.92
CA GLU A 270 16.84 -15.83 -15.22
C GLU A 270 16.86 -14.50 -15.97
N GLU A 271 15.74 -13.78 -15.97
CA GLU A 271 15.68 -12.41 -16.49
C GLU A 271 16.60 -11.47 -15.71
N GLY A 272 16.63 -11.56 -14.38
CA GLY A 272 17.56 -10.82 -13.54
C GLY A 272 19.02 -11.07 -13.91
N ILE A 273 19.42 -12.34 -14.07
CA ILE A 273 20.79 -12.71 -14.50
C ILE A 273 21.12 -12.07 -15.85
N ARG A 274 20.25 -12.22 -16.85
CA ARG A 274 20.45 -11.63 -18.19
C ARG A 274 20.59 -10.11 -18.14
N ASN A 275 19.82 -9.45 -17.27
CA ASN A 275 19.88 -8.00 -17.13
C ASN A 275 21.21 -7.56 -16.52
N PHE A 276 21.72 -8.26 -15.49
CA PHE A 276 23.04 -7.96 -14.92
C PHE A 276 24.20 -8.30 -15.87
N GLU A 277 24.09 -9.39 -16.64
CA GLU A 277 25.12 -9.76 -17.63
C GLU A 277 25.27 -8.72 -18.73
N LYS A 278 24.19 -8.00 -19.10
CA LYS A 278 24.27 -6.86 -20.03
C LYS A 278 24.98 -5.62 -19.45
N MET A 279 25.25 -5.60 -18.15
CA MET A 279 25.89 -4.47 -17.45
C MET A 279 27.38 -4.67 -17.19
N ILE A 280 27.90 -5.88 -17.45
CA ILE A 280 29.32 -6.26 -17.37
C ILE A 280 29.96 -5.98 -18.73
#